data_AF-A0ABD3PHY6-F1
#
_entry.id   AF-A0ABD3PHY6-F1
#
_cell.length_a   1.000
_cell.length_b   1.000
_cell.length_c   1.000
_cell.angle_alpha   90.00
_cell.angle_beta   90.00
_cell.angle_gamma   90.00
#
_symmetry.space_group_name_H-M   'P 1'
#
loop_
_entity.id
_entity.type
_entity.pdbx_description
1 polymer ?
#
loop_
_entity_poly.entity_id
_entity_poly.type
_entity_poly.pdbx_seq_one_letter_code
_entity_poly.pdbx_strand_id
1 'polypeptide(L)'
;MKATKKASTVSQESSHSCTVDEWIQLALCEYELIASLCNAQSLLGNAAISTPTSFPTATVDDDERFNAKNDKYMYDPKTLTMQMQRNTLHDLLANYMERIDDVRKTHALMKVKLSSLSTHPVEESDTTPTQTRPTPMEEALIRHIELSERVIRTVMRSPTPGSSGPCGVFFENGLVRTSTLQDHENNVVVLASLRASVSRLKSNFGGQ
;
A
#
# COMPACT_ATOMS: atom_id res chain seq x y z
N MET A 1 -4.36 46.67 38.88
CA MET A 1 -5.65 46.38 38.21
C MET A 1 -5.74 47.13 36.88
N LYS A 2 -5.56 46.43 35.76
CA LYS A 2 -6.30 46.58 34.49
C LYS A 2 -5.64 45.68 33.45
N ALA A 3 -6.27 44.52 33.24
CA ALA A 3 -5.91 43.59 32.19
C ALA A 3 -6.49 44.10 30.87
N THR A 4 -5.65 44.21 29.84
CA THR A 4 -6.09 44.36 28.45
C THR A 4 -5.77 43.07 27.72
N LYS A 5 -6.80 42.21 27.66
CA LYS A 5 -6.87 41.01 26.84
C LYS A 5 -7.00 41.45 25.38
N LYS A 6 -5.94 41.29 24.58
CA LYS A 6 -6.02 41.49 23.13
C LYS A 6 -6.25 40.14 22.48
N ALA A 7 -7.50 39.90 22.10
CA ALA A 7 -7.87 38.87 21.16
C ALA A 7 -7.50 39.33 19.74
N SER A 8 -6.89 38.44 18.96
CA SER A 8 -6.77 38.48 17.50
C SER A 8 -6.62 37.02 17.11
N THR A 9 -7.73 36.29 16.87
CA THR A 9 -8.51 36.26 15.62
C THR A 9 -7.70 35.66 14.47
N VAL A 10 -7.95 34.37 14.26
CA VAL A 10 -8.15 33.71 12.96
C VAL A 10 -6.90 33.48 12.08
N SER A 11 -6.48 32.22 12.06
CA SER A 11 -6.09 31.51 10.84
C SER A 11 -6.99 30.27 10.83
N GLN A 12 -8.25 30.39 10.41
CA GLN A 12 -8.68 30.00 9.07
C GLN A 12 -8.00 28.69 8.64
N GLU A 13 -8.38 27.61 9.33
CA GLU A 13 -8.21 26.25 8.81
C GLU A 13 -8.87 26.22 7.44
N SER A 14 -8.05 25.96 6.42
CA SER A 14 -8.50 25.75 5.05
C SER A 14 -9.43 24.54 5.04
N SER A 15 -10.74 24.79 5.12
CA SER A 15 -11.77 23.81 4.78
C SER A 15 -11.63 23.48 3.30
N HIS A 16 -10.71 22.58 2.98
CA HIS A 16 -10.62 21.97 1.66
C HIS A 16 -11.87 21.11 1.48
N SER A 17 -12.94 21.70 0.94
CA SER A 17 -14.05 20.94 0.39
C SER A 17 -13.47 20.10 -0.75
N CYS A 18 -13.16 18.83 -0.46
CA CYS A 18 -12.64 17.89 -1.44
C CYS A 18 -13.64 17.78 -2.59
N THR A 19 -13.23 18.20 -3.78
CA THR A 19 -14.09 18.13 -4.96
C THR A 19 -14.35 16.67 -5.37
N VAL A 20 -15.43 16.44 -6.09
CA VAL A 20 -15.77 15.12 -6.66
C VAL A 20 -14.62 14.60 -7.55
N ASP A 21 -14.00 15.50 -8.32
CA ASP A 21 -12.91 15.16 -9.21
C ASP A 21 -11.65 14.72 -8.46
N GLU A 22 -11.31 15.38 -7.35
CA GLU A 22 -10.20 14.95 -6.49
C GLU A 22 -10.41 13.54 -5.95
N TRP A 23 -11.65 13.16 -5.65
CA TRP A 23 -11.98 11.81 -5.20
C TRP A 23 -11.79 10.76 -6.29
N ILE A 24 -12.28 11.06 -7.50
CA ILE A 24 -12.14 10.18 -8.64
C ILE A 24 -10.66 10.02 -9.02
N GLN A 25 -9.89 11.12 -8.99
CA GLN A 25 -8.44 11.09 -9.22
C GLN A 25 -7.71 10.28 -8.15
N LEU A 26 -8.07 10.42 -6.88
CA LEU A 26 -7.46 9.66 -5.80
C LEU A 26 -7.77 8.16 -5.91
N ALA A 27 -9.01 7.80 -6.27
CA ALA A 27 -9.40 6.42 -6.54
C ALA A 27 -8.67 5.81 -7.76
N LEU A 28 -8.44 6.61 -8.81
CA LEU A 28 -7.61 6.20 -9.96
C LEU A 28 -6.15 5.95 -9.54
N CYS A 29 -5.58 6.89 -8.78
CA CYS A 29 -4.22 6.77 -8.26
C CYS A 29 -4.05 5.51 -7.40
N GLU A 30 -5.00 5.22 -6.51
CA GLU A 30 -4.97 4.01 -5.69
C GLU A 30 -5.01 2.73 -6.54
N TYR A 31 -5.88 2.69 -7.55
CA TYR A 31 -5.92 1.58 -8.51
C TYR A 31 -4.56 1.36 -9.19
N GLU A 32 -3.92 2.43 -9.68
CA GLU A 32 -2.62 2.35 -10.35
C GLU A 32 -1.51 1.87 -9.40
N LEU A 33 -1.50 2.33 -8.15
CA LEU A 33 -0.55 1.89 -7.14
C LEU A 33 -0.72 0.40 -6.81
N ILE A 34 -1.96 -0.08 -6.67
CA ILE A 34 -2.23 -1.50 -6.42
C ILE A 34 -1.84 -2.36 -7.62
N ALA A 35 -2.08 -1.88 -8.85
CA ALA A 35 -1.63 -2.57 -10.06
C ALA A 35 -0.09 -2.63 -10.13
N SER A 36 0.59 -1.53 -9.81
CA SER A 36 2.06 -1.47 -9.72
C SER A 36 2.61 -2.43 -8.64
N LEU A 37 1.93 -2.53 -7.50
CA LEU A 37 2.28 -3.49 -6.45
C LEU A 37 2.17 -4.94 -6.96
N CYS A 38 1.13 -5.28 -7.70
CA CYS A 38 0.98 -6.61 -8.30
C CYS A 38 2.12 -6.92 -9.28
N ASN A 39 2.54 -5.94 -10.07
CA ASN A 39 3.69 -6.09 -10.98
C ASN A 39 5.00 -6.28 -10.21
N ALA A 40 5.25 -5.47 -9.19
CA ALA A 40 6.43 -5.59 -8.33
C ALA A 40 6.48 -6.98 -7.65
N GLN A 41 5.33 -7.47 -7.19
CA GLN A 41 5.20 -8.81 -6.61
C GLN A 41 5.55 -9.92 -7.62
N SER A 42 5.08 -9.80 -8.86
CA SER A 42 5.41 -10.76 -9.92
C SER A 42 6.90 -10.75 -10.26
N LEU A 43 7.52 -9.56 -10.34
CA LEU A 43 8.95 -9.42 -10.61
C LEU A 43 9.80 -10.03 -9.48
N LEU A 44 9.45 -9.72 -8.23
CA LEU A 44 10.12 -10.27 -7.05
C LEU A 44 9.99 -11.79 -6.98
N GLY A 45 8.80 -12.34 -7.26
CA GLY A 45 8.56 -13.79 -7.31
C GLY A 45 9.41 -14.49 -8.38
N ASN A 46 9.47 -13.92 -9.59
CA ASN A 46 10.27 -14.47 -10.70
C ASN A 46 11.78 -14.42 -10.41
N ALA A 47 12.25 -13.33 -9.80
CA ALA A 47 13.64 -13.19 -9.39
C ALA A 47 14.02 -14.19 -8.29
N ALA A 48 13.15 -14.39 -7.30
CA ALA A 48 13.37 -15.35 -6.22
C ALA A 48 13.49 -16.80 -6.72
N ILE A 49 12.68 -17.21 -7.71
CA ILE A 49 12.78 -18.54 -8.34
C ILE A 49 14.11 -18.70 -9.09
N SER A 50 14.59 -17.62 -9.71
CA SER A 50 15.81 -17.63 -10.51
C SER A 50 17.10 -17.62 -9.67
N THR A 51 16.99 -17.40 -8.36
CA THR A 51 18.15 -17.36 -7.46
C THR A 51 18.44 -18.79 -6.96
N PRO A 52 19.62 -19.37 -7.24
CA PRO A 52 19.92 -20.74 -6.82
C PRO A 52 19.89 -20.87 -5.28
N THR A 53 19.18 -21.88 -4.78
CA THR A 53 18.95 -22.17 -3.35
C THR A 53 20.20 -22.59 -2.58
N SER A 54 21.36 -22.67 -3.23
CA SER A 54 22.65 -23.00 -2.61
C SER A 54 23.27 -21.75 -1.99
N PHE A 55 22.56 -21.19 -1.00
CA PHE A 55 23.20 -20.33 -0.03
C PHE A 55 23.99 -21.24 0.92
N PRO A 56 25.33 -21.18 0.98
CA PRO A 56 25.97 -21.64 2.19
C PRO A 56 25.44 -20.73 3.29
N THR A 57 24.61 -21.29 4.17
CA THR A 57 24.41 -20.72 5.51
C THR A 57 25.82 -20.49 6.03
N ALA A 58 26.22 -19.23 6.20
CA ALA A 58 27.37 -18.92 7.01
C ALA A 58 27.03 -19.44 8.41
N THR A 59 27.41 -20.68 8.69
CA THR A 59 27.57 -21.17 10.04
C THR A 59 28.56 -20.21 10.66
N VAL A 60 28.03 -19.28 11.45
CA VAL A 60 28.79 -18.55 12.44
C VAL A 60 29.17 -19.60 13.46
N ASP A 61 30.28 -20.29 13.21
CA ASP A 61 31.02 -20.98 14.26
C ASP A 61 32.51 -20.92 13.94
N ASP A 62 33.19 -20.34 14.92
CA ASP A 62 34.61 -20.33 15.25
C ASP A 62 35.64 -19.73 14.29
N ASP A 63 36.33 -18.73 14.85
CA ASP A 63 37.78 -18.54 14.80
C ASP A 63 38.47 -19.02 13.53
N GLU A 64 38.75 -18.09 12.61
CA GLU A 64 40.11 -17.93 12.09
C GLU A 64 40.19 -16.73 11.15
N ARG A 65 41.11 -15.83 11.49
CA ARG A 65 41.91 -15.00 10.60
C ARG A 65 41.26 -14.61 9.27
N PHE A 66 41.01 -13.32 9.15
CA PHE A 66 41.03 -12.54 7.91
C PHE A 66 42.28 -12.93 7.07
N ASN A 67 42.20 -14.03 6.33
CA ASN A 67 43.31 -14.62 5.60
C ASN A 67 43.24 -14.07 4.19
N ALA A 68 44.19 -13.21 3.86
CA ALA A 68 44.42 -12.58 2.57
C ALA A 68 44.82 -13.59 1.47
N LYS A 69 44.08 -14.70 1.34
CA LYS A 69 44.27 -15.77 0.36
C LYS A 69 43.05 -16.03 -0.54
N ASN A 70 42.02 -15.18 -0.46
CA ASN A 70 40.78 -15.33 -1.24
C ASN A 70 40.67 -14.46 -2.50
N ASP A 71 41.75 -13.81 -2.94
CA ASP A 71 41.76 -13.03 -4.19
C ASP A 71 41.48 -13.89 -5.44
N LYS A 72 41.69 -15.22 -5.35
CA LYS A 72 41.43 -16.15 -6.46
C LYS A 72 39.93 -16.42 -6.69
N TYR A 73 39.08 -16.23 -5.69
CA TYR A 73 37.63 -16.46 -5.80
C TYR A 73 36.83 -15.17 -6.03
N MET A 74 37.46 -14.00 -5.90
CA MET A 74 36.84 -12.69 -6.15
C MET A 74 36.49 -12.47 -7.64
N TYR A 75 37.14 -13.20 -8.55
CA TYR A 75 36.91 -13.13 -10.00
C TYR A 75 36.32 -14.40 -10.61
N ASP A 76 35.74 -15.30 -9.80
CA ASP A 76 34.94 -16.40 -10.37
C ASP A 76 33.67 -15.80 -10.99
N PRO A 77 33.43 -15.95 -12.31
CA PRO A 77 32.23 -15.44 -12.97
C PRO A 77 30.94 -15.91 -12.30
N LYS A 78 30.94 -17.10 -11.68
CA LYS A 78 29.79 -17.63 -10.94
C LYS A 78 29.51 -16.82 -9.67
N THR A 79 30.55 -16.52 -8.88
CA THR A 79 30.44 -15.71 -7.66
C THR A 79 29.93 -14.31 -7.98
N LEU A 80 30.47 -13.68 -9.04
CA LEU A 80 30.01 -12.38 -9.50
C LEU A 80 28.55 -12.42 -9.96
N THR A 81 28.16 -13.43 -10.74
CA THR A 81 26.77 -13.60 -11.21
C THR A 81 25.81 -13.77 -10.03
N MET A 82 26.18 -14.58 -9.03
CA MET A 82 25.38 -14.76 -7.81
C MET A 82 25.26 -13.46 -7.01
N GLN A 83 26.34 -12.69 -6.88
CA GLN A 83 26.30 -11.41 -6.19
C GLN A 83 25.42 -10.38 -6.92
N MET A 84 25.48 -10.32 -8.26
CA MET A 84 24.59 -9.46 -9.06
C MET A 84 23.12 -9.86 -8.92
N GLN A 85 22.81 -11.17 -8.91
CA GLN A 85 21.46 -11.66 -8.67
C GLN A 85 20.95 -11.28 -7.28
N ARG A 86 21.81 -11.39 -6.25
CA ARG A 86 21.49 -10.97 -4.88
C ARG A 86 21.16 -9.49 -4.79
N ASN A 87 21.99 -8.63 -5.38
CA ASN A 87 21.75 -7.18 -5.39
C ASN A 87 20.43 -6.86 -6.11
N THR A 88 20.18 -7.50 -7.26
CA THR A 88 18.92 -7.35 -7.99
C THR A 88 17.71 -7.74 -7.14
N LEU A 89 17.80 -8.85 -6.42
CA LEU A 89 16.72 -9.29 -5.52
C LEU A 89 16.48 -8.28 -4.39
N HIS A 90 17.55 -7.72 -3.82
CA HIS A 90 17.46 -6.69 -2.79
C HIS A 90 16.80 -5.41 -3.30
N ASP A 91 17.14 -4.95 -4.50
CA ASP A 91 16.54 -3.77 -5.12
C ASP A 91 15.04 -3.99 -5.43
N LEU A 92 14.69 -5.17 -5.96
CA LEU A 92 13.30 -5.56 -6.18
C LEU A 92 12.50 -5.63 -4.89
N LEU A 93 13.11 -6.10 -3.81
CA LEU A 93 12.51 -6.12 -2.48
C LEU A 93 12.28 -4.70 -1.95
N ALA A 94 13.28 -3.83 -2.01
CA ALA A 94 13.13 -2.44 -1.59
C ALA A 94 11.99 -1.75 -2.32
N ASN A 95 11.93 -1.88 -3.65
CA ASN A 95 10.83 -1.36 -4.47
C ASN A 95 9.47 -1.98 -4.08
N TYR A 96 9.41 -3.29 -3.82
CA TYR A 96 8.16 -3.92 -3.38
C TYR A 96 7.63 -3.34 -2.06
N MET A 97 8.51 -3.13 -1.07
CA MET A 97 8.14 -2.54 0.22
C MET A 97 7.68 -1.09 0.07
N GLU A 98 8.36 -0.31 -0.75
CA GLU A 98 7.95 1.06 -1.08
C GLU A 98 6.52 1.10 -1.66
N ARG A 99 6.20 0.19 -2.60
CA ARG A 99 4.84 0.09 -3.16
C ARG A 99 3.78 -0.28 -2.12
N ILE A 100 4.12 -1.12 -1.14
CA ILE A 100 3.20 -1.42 -0.03
C ILE A 100 2.87 -0.15 0.75
N ASP A 101 3.89 0.64 1.08
CA ASP A 101 3.72 1.87 1.85
C ASP A 101 2.94 2.93 1.08
N ASP A 102 3.17 3.07 -0.23
CA ASP A 102 2.41 3.99 -1.08
C ASP A 102 0.92 3.65 -1.10
N VAL A 103 0.59 2.36 -1.29
CA VAL A 103 -0.80 1.87 -1.26
C VAL A 103 -1.43 2.15 0.11
N ARG A 104 -0.74 1.85 1.21
CA ARG A 104 -1.24 2.09 2.56
C ARG A 104 -1.49 3.57 2.84
N LYS A 105 -0.55 4.44 2.48
CA LYS A 105 -0.69 5.91 2.65
C LYS A 105 -1.87 6.44 1.84
N THR A 106 -2.02 5.99 0.60
CA THR A 106 -3.10 6.43 -0.28
C THR A 106 -4.46 5.97 0.22
N HIS A 107 -4.56 4.71 0.64
CA HIS A 107 -5.78 4.15 1.21
C HIS A 107 -6.18 4.83 2.53
N ALA A 108 -5.20 5.11 3.41
CA ALA A 108 -5.43 5.86 4.64
C ALA A 108 -5.90 7.29 4.35
N LEU A 109 -5.32 7.96 3.34
CA LEU A 109 -5.75 9.28 2.90
C LEU A 109 -7.20 9.26 2.41
N MET A 110 -7.61 8.25 1.64
CA MET A 110 -9.00 8.08 1.22
C MET A 110 -9.94 7.92 2.41
N LYS A 111 -9.57 7.13 3.43
CA LYS A 111 -10.36 7.00 4.66
C LYS A 111 -10.51 8.32 5.41
N VAL A 112 -9.42 9.08 5.57
CA VAL A 112 -9.44 10.39 6.23
C VAL A 112 -10.33 11.37 5.48
N LYS A 113 -10.20 11.43 4.15
CA LYS A 113 -11.06 12.29 3.33
C LYS A 113 -12.55 11.90 3.48
N LEU A 114 -12.88 10.62 3.60
CA LEU A 114 -14.26 10.17 3.79
C LEU A 114 -14.81 10.62 5.14
N SER A 115 -13.99 10.49 6.20
CA SER A 115 -14.37 10.99 7.53
C SER A 115 -14.63 12.50 7.53
N SER A 116 -13.86 13.27 6.73
CA SER A 116 -14.06 14.72 6.61
C SER A 116 -15.36 15.12 5.91
N LEU A 117 -15.89 14.29 5.00
CA LEU A 117 -17.21 14.50 4.39
C LEU A 117 -18.34 14.23 5.41
N SER A 118 -18.15 13.21 6.25
CA SER A 118 -19.14 12.83 7.25
C SER A 118 -19.27 13.82 8.42
N THR A 119 -18.24 14.63 8.69
CA THR A 119 -18.28 15.67 9.73
C THR A 119 -18.80 16.99 9.17
N HIS A 120 -20.12 17.12 9.05
CA HIS A 120 -20.72 18.46 8.98
C HIS A 120 -20.57 19.16 10.35
N PRO A 121 -20.19 20.46 10.40
CA PRO A 121 -20.20 21.20 11.65
C PRO A 121 -21.64 21.30 12.14
N VAL A 122 -21.89 20.71 13.30
CA VAL A 122 -23.12 20.90 14.07
C VAL A 122 -23.10 22.34 14.55
N GLU A 123 -23.80 23.25 13.87
CA GLU A 123 -24.24 24.47 14.53
C GLU A 123 -25.16 24.06 15.69
N GLU A 124 -24.82 24.51 16.90
CA GLU A 124 -25.56 24.25 18.14
C GLU A 124 -27.02 24.67 17.98
N SER A 125 -27.87 23.71 17.59
CA SER A 125 -29.32 23.81 17.66
C SER A 125 -29.82 22.55 18.34
N ASP A 126 -30.24 22.75 19.58
CA ASP A 126 -30.84 21.79 20.49
C ASP A 126 -32.01 21.05 19.82
N THR A 127 -31.81 19.84 19.26
CA THR A 127 -32.86 18.86 18.91
C THR A 127 -32.26 17.56 18.35
N THR A 128 -32.33 16.48 19.13
CA THR A 128 -32.27 15.03 18.76
C THR A 128 -31.16 14.53 17.79
N PRO A 129 -30.57 13.34 18.02
CA PRO A 129 -29.57 12.78 17.10
C PRO A 129 -30.25 12.36 15.79
N THR A 130 -30.36 13.29 14.85
CA THR A 130 -30.77 12.99 13.48
C THR A 130 -29.58 12.29 12.85
N GLN A 131 -29.66 10.96 12.66
CA GLN A 131 -28.71 10.24 11.82
C GLN A 131 -28.77 10.88 10.43
N THR A 132 -27.78 11.69 10.10
CA THR A 132 -27.62 12.27 8.76
C THR A 132 -27.41 11.10 7.81
N ARG A 133 -28.42 10.80 7.00
CA ARG A 133 -28.33 9.74 6.00
C ARG A 133 -27.21 10.12 5.01
N PRO A 134 -26.25 9.22 4.73
CA PRO A 134 -25.18 9.52 3.80
C PRO A 134 -25.75 9.87 2.42
N THR A 135 -25.12 10.83 1.75
CA THR A 135 -25.48 11.18 0.38
C THR A 135 -25.19 10.00 -0.57
N PRO A 136 -25.86 9.91 -1.73
CA PRO A 136 -25.58 8.86 -2.71
C PRO A 136 -24.10 8.80 -3.13
N MET A 137 -23.41 9.93 -3.11
CA MET A 137 -21.97 10.02 -3.37
C MET A 137 -21.15 9.43 -2.23
N GLU A 138 -21.45 9.78 -0.97
CA GLU A 138 -20.78 9.21 0.20
C GLU A 138 -20.97 7.69 0.26
N GLU A 139 -22.18 7.18 0.00
CA GLU A 139 -22.43 5.73 -0.07
C GLU A 139 -21.59 5.05 -1.16
N ALA A 140 -21.44 5.68 -2.33
CA ALA A 140 -20.61 5.14 -3.40
C ALA A 140 -19.12 5.13 -3.04
N LEU A 141 -18.64 6.17 -2.35
CA LEU A 141 -17.26 6.26 -1.86
C LEU A 141 -16.96 5.26 -0.75
N ILE A 142 -17.89 5.08 0.21
CA ILE A 142 -17.79 4.04 1.25
C ILE A 142 -17.61 2.67 0.61
N ARG A 143 -18.49 2.32 -0.35
CA ARG A 143 -18.41 1.04 -1.07
C ARG A 143 -17.10 0.89 -1.85
N HIS A 144 -16.60 1.97 -2.43
CA HIS A 144 -15.33 1.96 -3.14
C HIS A 144 -14.16 1.68 -2.19
N ILE A 145 -14.10 2.38 -1.05
CA ILE A 145 -13.05 2.20 -0.03
C ILE A 145 -13.11 0.78 0.56
N GLU A 146 -14.29 0.25 0.86
CA GLU A 146 -14.44 -1.13 1.35
C GLU A 146 -14.01 -2.18 0.32
N LEU A 147 -14.29 -1.94 -0.96
CA LEU A 147 -13.82 -2.81 -2.04
C LEU A 147 -12.29 -2.72 -2.16
N SER A 148 -11.74 -1.52 -2.16
CA SER A 148 -10.30 -1.28 -2.22
C SER A 148 -9.58 -1.96 -1.06
N GLU A 149 -10.11 -1.85 0.16
CA GLU A 149 -9.55 -2.54 1.33
C GLU A 149 -9.52 -4.06 1.13
N ARG A 150 -10.59 -4.65 0.59
CA ARG A 150 -10.61 -6.08 0.25
C ARG A 150 -9.57 -6.42 -0.81
N VAL A 151 -9.44 -5.62 -1.86
CA VAL A 151 -8.45 -5.80 -2.93
C VAL A 151 -7.04 -5.75 -2.36
N ILE A 152 -6.71 -4.74 -1.55
CA ILE A 152 -5.42 -4.58 -0.90
C ILE A 152 -5.12 -5.80 -0.03
N ARG A 153 -6.06 -6.25 0.79
CA ARG A 153 -5.89 -7.46 1.62
C ARG A 153 -5.66 -8.71 0.78
N THR A 154 -6.38 -8.88 -0.33
CA THR A 154 -6.19 -10.01 -1.24
C THR A 154 -4.81 -9.98 -1.89
N VAL A 155 -4.40 -8.83 -2.46
CA VAL A 155 -3.10 -8.67 -3.14
C VAL A 155 -1.95 -8.86 -2.16
N MET A 156 -2.02 -8.19 -1.01
CA MET A 156 -1.00 -8.27 0.03
C MET A 156 -1.11 -9.54 0.88
N ARG A 157 -2.12 -10.40 0.65
CA ARG A 157 -2.39 -11.60 1.45
C ARG A 157 -2.36 -11.35 2.96
N SER A 158 -2.83 -10.17 3.37
CA SER A 158 -2.84 -9.81 4.77
C SER A 158 -3.77 -10.78 5.51
N PRO A 159 -3.31 -11.44 6.59
CA PRO A 159 -4.21 -12.19 7.45
C PRO A 159 -5.29 -11.26 8.02
N THR A 160 -6.35 -11.89 8.54
CA THR A 160 -7.59 -11.28 9.07
C THR A 160 -7.40 -9.95 9.81
N PRO A 161 -8.41 -9.06 9.80
CA PRO A 161 -8.32 -7.77 10.50
C PRO A 161 -7.92 -7.98 11.97
N GLY A 162 -6.83 -7.34 12.38
CA GLY A 162 -6.24 -7.48 13.73
C GLY A 162 -5.03 -8.41 13.83
N SER A 163 -4.62 -9.08 12.76
CA SER A 163 -3.38 -9.86 12.73
C SER A 163 -2.18 -8.97 12.39
N SER A 164 -1.16 -8.98 13.25
CA SER A 164 0.16 -8.36 13.03
C SER A 164 1.10 -9.22 12.17
N GLY A 165 0.56 -10.20 11.43
CA GLY A 165 1.35 -11.10 10.59
C GLY A 165 2.01 -10.38 9.39
N PRO A 166 3.03 -11.01 8.78
CA PRO A 166 3.74 -10.43 7.65
C PRO A 166 2.77 -10.12 6.50
N CYS A 167 2.88 -8.89 5.99
CA CYS A 167 2.08 -8.39 4.89
C CYS A 167 2.88 -8.56 3.60
N GLY A 168 2.25 -9.12 2.57
CA GLY A 168 2.85 -9.31 1.25
C GLY A 168 3.27 -10.75 0.97
N VAL A 169 4.28 -10.92 0.11
CA VAL A 169 4.84 -12.23 -0.26
C VAL A 169 5.80 -12.82 0.77
N PHE A 170 5.98 -12.19 1.94
CA PHE A 170 6.91 -12.68 2.98
C PHE A 170 6.25 -13.66 3.94
N PHE A 171 6.95 -14.74 4.25
CA PHE A 171 6.67 -15.56 5.44
C PHE A 171 7.43 -15.00 6.66
N GLU A 172 7.01 -15.41 7.87
CA GLU A 172 7.65 -15.02 9.15
C GLU A 172 9.13 -15.40 9.23
N ASN A 173 9.58 -16.37 8.42
CA ASN A 173 10.98 -16.79 8.31
C ASN A 173 11.78 -16.02 7.25
N GLY A 174 11.24 -14.94 6.66
CA GLY A 174 11.91 -14.13 5.64
C GLY A 174 11.96 -14.78 4.25
N LEU A 175 11.27 -15.91 4.04
CA LEU A 175 11.19 -16.55 2.73
C LEU A 175 10.19 -15.80 1.83
N VAL A 176 10.62 -15.47 0.61
CA VAL A 176 9.71 -14.95 -0.44
C VAL A 176 8.85 -16.10 -0.95
N ARG A 177 7.53 -15.99 -0.77
CA ARG A 177 6.56 -16.88 -1.37
C ARG A 177 6.54 -16.65 -2.88
N THR A 178 6.89 -17.68 -3.64
CA THR A 178 6.72 -17.68 -5.09
C THR A 178 5.24 -17.58 -5.41
N SER A 179 4.86 -16.62 -6.25
CA SER A 179 3.48 -16.44 -6.71
C SER A 179 3.01 -17.68 -7.48
N THR A 180 1.85 -18.24 -7.10
CA THR A 180 1.20 -19.34 -7.82
C THR A 180 0.33 -18.79 -8.96
N LEU A 181 0.00 -19.63 -9.95
CA LEU A 181 -0.96 -19.28 -11.02
C LEU A 181 -2.30 -18.77 -10.46
N GLN A 182 -2.79 -19.42 -9.41
CA GLN A 182 -4.02 -19.01 -8.72
C GLN A 182 -3.93 -17.59 -8.14
N ASP A 183 -2.75 -17.19 -7.66
CA ASP A 183 -2.54 -15.87 -7.10
C ASP A 183 -2.59 -14.79 -8.17
N HIS A 184 -2.08 -15.08 -9.37
CA HIS A 184 -2.15 -14.17 -10.50
C HIS A 184 -3.59 -13.95 -10.96
N GLU A 185 -4.36 -15.03 -11.12
CA GLU A 185 -5.78 -14.97 -11.47
C GLU A 185 -6.58 -14.16 -10.45
N ASN A 186 -6.36 -14.41 -9.15
CA ASN A 186 -6.99 -13.67 -8.08
C ASN A 186 -6.67 -12.17 -8.19
N ASN A 187 -5.40 -11.81 -8.38
CA ASN A 187 -4.96 -10.42 -8.55
C ASN A 187 -5.63 -9.74 -9.74
N VAL A 188 -5.75 -10.43 -10.89
CA VAL A 188 -6.42 -9.91 -12.08
C VAL A 188 -7.91 -9.63 -11.79
N VAL A 189 -8.60 -10.56 -11.14
CA VAL A 189 -10.03 -10.43 -10.82
C VAL A 189 -10.29 -9.27 -9.86
N VAL A 190 -9.49 -9.12 -8.80
CA VAL A 190 -9.67 -8.04 -7.84
C VAL A 190 -9.31 -6.68 -8.42
N LEU A 191 -8.26 -6.59 -9.25
CA LEU A 191 -7.92 -5.37 -9.98
C LEU A 191 -9.01 -4.96 -10.97
N ALA A 192 -9.59 -5.92 -11.70
CA ALA A 192 -10.71 -5.64 -12.59
C ALA A 192 -11.93 -5.10 -11.82
N SER A 193 -12.21 -5.65 -10.65
CA SER A 193 -13.29 -5.21 -9.77
C SER A 193 -13.06 -3.78 -9.27
N LEU A 194 -11.84 -3.46 -8.86
CA LEU A 194 -11.46 -2.10 -8.42
C LEU A 194 -11.57 -1.10 -9.58
N ARG A 195 -11.04 -1.44 -10.76
CA ARG A 195 -11.15 -0.61 -11.97
C ARG A 195 -12.60 -0.33 -12.36
N ALA A 196 -13.46 -1.33 -12.28
CA ALA A 196 -14.89 -1.17 -12.52
C ALA A 196 -15.53 -0.23 -11.48
N SER A 197 -15.10 -0.30 -10.22
CA SER A 197 -15.54 0.63 -9.18
C SER A 197 -15.17 2.08 -9.49
N VAL A 198 -13.91 2.34 -9.86
CA VAL A 198 -13.45 3.67 -10.29
C VAL A 198 -14.26 4.17 -11.50
N SER A 199 -14.50 3.29 -12.48
CA SER A 199 -15.27 3.64 -13.68
C SER A 199 -16.71 4.04 -13.34
N ARG A 200 -17.35 3.37 -12.37
CA ARG A 200 -18.68 3.73 -11.87
C ARG A 200 -18.69 5.06 -11.14
N LEU A 201 -17.67 5.35 -10.33
CA LEU A 201 -17.54 6.68 -9.70
C LEU A 201 -17.45 7.77 -10.76
N LYS A 202 -16.62 7.56 -11.79
CA LYS A 202 -16.48 8.49 -12.90
C LYS A 202 -17.76 8.67 -13.71
N SER A 203 -18.47 7.58 -14.04
CA SER A 203 -19.71 7.69 -14.83
C SER A 203 -20.85 8.37 -14.08
N ASN A 204 -20.91 8.18 -12.77
CA ASN A 204 -22.02 8.69 -11.96
C ASN A 204 -21.79 10.13 -11.50
N PHE A 205 -20.53 10.57 -11.38
CA PHE A 205 -20.19 11.84 -10.74
C PHE A 205 -19.14 12.69 -11.49
N GLY A 206 -18.37 12.14 -12.43
CA GLY A 206 -17.21 12.79 -13.05
C GLY A 206 -17.51 13.66 -14.28
N GLY A 207 -18.59 14.44 -14.25
CA GLY A 207 -19.01 15.26 -15.40
C GLY A 207 -19.97 16.41 -15.08
N GLN A 208 -19.93 16.93 -13.85
CA GLN A 208 -20.63 18.16 -13.47
C GLN A 208 -19.67 19.33 -13.33
#